data_AF-A0A0T6ZDB7-F1
#
_entry.id   AF-A0A0T6ZDB7-F1
#
_cell.length_a   1.000
_cell.length_b   1.000
_cell.length_c   1.000
_cell.angle_alpha   90.00
_cell.angle_beta   90.00
_cell.angle_gamma   90.00
#
_symmetry.space_group_name_H-M   'P 1'
#
loop_
_entity.id
_entity.type
_entity.pdbx_description
1 polymer ?
#
loop_
_entity_poly.entity_id
_entity_poly.type
_entity_poly.pdbx_seq_one_letter_code
_entity_poly.pdbx_strand_id
1 'polypeptide(L)'
;MAVFKLSFLSPETAAPGHELRFDGDVGEIARALGLRDAVIPDRAYYHLGRNDLTILSSVLGLALPATDEEALLRRPQAIDTTPYLVHTNYELPLMLEGRKPFAYFSDDPKSPWLAETRALFAPHVDAGTFLLDTFEFSKMCPTTTGGEKEQRTLYLTYALPGEEWRFERFRQRCHQLFHNWRPWTQEDEREEGLLLGYSEEQCDWWLANRFRKIFAQA
;
A
#
# COMPACT_ATOMS: atom_id res chain seq x y z
N MET A 1 18.00 21.01 1.68
CA MET A 1 17.08 20.54 2.75
C MET A 1 15.79 20.09 2.12
N ALA A 2 15.31 18.89 2.48
CA ALA A 2 14.01 18.37 2.10
C ALA A 2 13.41 17.58 3.28
N VAL A 3 12.10 17.44 3.32
CA VAL A 3 11.42 16.64 4.35
C VAL A 3 11.46 15.17 3.97
N PHE A 4 11.74 14.32 4.96
CA PHE A 4 11.71 12.86 4.84
C PHE A 4 10.78 12.27 5.90
N LYS A 5 10.31 11.06 5.59
CA LYS A 5 9.53 10.22 6.49
C LYS A 5 10.27 8.89 6.65
N LEU A 6 10.52 8.51 7.90
CA LEU A 6 11.08 7.22 8.30
C LEU A 6 10.01 6.45 9.07
N SER A 7 9.63 5.29 8.56
CA SER A 7 8.58 4.44 9.12
C SER A 7 9.19 3.13 9.60
N PHE A 8 9.19 2.87 10.90
CA PHE A 8 9.69 1.63 11.51
C PHE A 8 8.64 0.53 11.37
N LEU A 9 9.03 -0.59 10.77
CA LEU A 9 8.12 -1.68 10.40
C LEU A 9 8.03 -2.70 11.53
N SER A 10 6.80 -3.03 11.91
CA SER A 10 6.52 -4.12 12.84
C SER A 10 6.94 -5.46 12.21
N PRO A 11 7.76 -6.28 12.89
CA PRO A 11 8.12 -7.60 12.38
C PRO A 11 6.91 -8.55 12.23
N GLU A 12 5.85 -8.31 12.99
CA GLU A 12 4.65 -9.15 13.01
C GLU A 12 3.70 -8.84 11.84
N THR A 13 3.63 -7.57 11.42
CA THR A 13 2.64 -7.13 10.44
C THR A 13 3.22 -6.53 9.17
N ALA A 14 4.55 -6.29 9.14
CA ALA A 14 5.27 -5.50 8.15
C ALA A 14 4.72 -4.06 7.96
N ALA A 15 3.82 -3.62 8.83
CA ALA A 15 3.22 -2.29 8.79
C ALA A 15 4.02 -1.28 9.64
N PRO A 16 3.97 0.02 9.32
CA PRO A 16 4.58 1.03 10.17
C PRO A 16 3.98 1.07 11.57
N GLY A 17 4.79 0.84 12.62
CA GLY A 17 4.38 1.01 14.02
C GLY A 17 4.70 2.41 14.57
N HIS A 18 5.83 2.97 14.13
CA HIS A 18 6.29 4.29 14.52
C HIS A 18 6.81 5.06 13.31
N GLU A 19 6.56 6.37 13.28
CA GLU A 19 6.99 7.21 12.16
C GLU A 19 7.66 8.49 12.67
N LEU A 20 8.79 8.83 12.04
CA LEU A 20 9.53 10.06 12.26
C LEU A 20 9.50 10.90 10.98
N ARG A 21 9.17 12.18 11.12
CA ARG A 21 9.35 13.18 10.06
C ARG A 21 10.48 14.11 10.44
N PHE A 22 11.37 14.38 9.50
CA PHE A 22 12.54 15.24 9.73
C PHE A 22 12.97 15.94 8.45
N ASP A 23 13.60 17.10 8.61
CA ASP A 23 14.30 17.79 7.54
C ASP A 23 15.73 17.24 7.41
N GLY A 24 16.17 16.94 6.20
CA GLY A 24 17.51 16.41 5.96
C GLY A 24 18.08 16.82 4.60
N ASP A 25 19.41 16.82 4.49
CA ASP A 25 20.06 17.20 3.24
C ASP A 25 20.00 16.02 2.29
N VAL A 26 19.51 16.26 1.08
CA VAL A 26 19.27 15.20 0.09
C VAL A 26 20.58 14.51 -0.27
N GLY A 27 21.67 15.28 -0.39
CA GLY A 27 22.98 14.73 -0.72
C GLY A 27 23.62 13.97 0.43
N GLU A 28 23.43 14.41 1.67
CA GLU A 28 23.86 13.65 2.86
C GLU A 28 23.11 12.33 3.01
N ILE A 29 21.78 12.36 2.86
CA ILE A 29 20.96 11.14 2.93
C ILE A 29 21.30 10.20 1.79
N ALA A 30 21.41 10.71 0.56
CA ALA A 30 21.74 9.87 -0.58
C ALA A 30 23.12 9.20 -0.40
N ARG A 31 24.10 9.91 0.16
CA ARG A 31 25.40 9.33 0.53
C ARG A 31 25.30 8.29 1.64
N ALA A 32 24.49 8.56 2.68
CA ALA A 32 24.23 7.60 3.76
C ALA A 32 23.60 6.30 3.24
N LEU A 33 22.76 6.40 2.20
CA LEU A 33 22.16 5.27 1.49
C LEU A 33 23.06 4.64 0.41
N GLY A 34 24.29 5.13 0.23
CA GLY A 34 25.22 4.62 -0.79
C GLY A 34 24.82 4.92 -2.25
N LEU A 35 23.95 5.91 -2.48
CA LEU A 35 23.49 6.30 -3.82
C LEU A 35 24.56 7.11 -4.55
N ARG A 36 24.92 6.67 -5.76
CA ARG A 36 26.05 7.23 -6.54
C ARG A 36 25.81 8.66 -7.02
N ASP A 37 24.59 8.98 -7.41
CA ASP A 37 24.29 10.28 -8.04
C ASP A 37 23.82 11.34 -7.05
N ALA A 38 23.80 11.03 -5.74
CA ALA A 38 23.28 11.89 -4.68
C ALA A 38 21.83 12.38 -4.90
N VAL A 39 21.05 11.69 -5.74
CA VAL A 39 19.66 12.00 -6.04
C VAL A 39 18.75 10.97 -5.36
N ILE A 40 17.72 11.48 -4.70
CA ILE A 40 16.60 10.69 -4.16
C ILE A 40 15.34 11.09 -4.94
N PRO A 41 14.79 10.20 -5.80
CA PRO A 41 13.55 10.47 -6.51
C PRO A 41 12.37 10.65 -5.54
N ASP A 42 11.41 11.51 -5.90
CA ASP A 42 10.29 11.87 -5.01
C ASP A 42 9.38 10.69 -4.64
N ARG A 43 9.34 9.65 -5.48
CA ARG A 43 8.49 8.45 -5.29
C ARG A 43 9.29 7.20 -4.92
N ALA A 44 10.55 7.34 -4.54
CA ALA A 44 11.37 6.22 -4.12
C ALA A 44 11.09 5.83 -2.66
N TYR A 45 11.21 4.53 -2.40
CA TYR A 45 11.14 3.92 -1.08
C TYR A 45 12.43 3.14 -0.86
N TYR A 46 13.04 3.32 0.31
CA TYR A 46 14.28 2.62 0.68
C TYR A 46 14.04 1.81 1.94
N HIS A 47 14.20 0.50 1.82
CA HIS A 47 14.24 -0.40 2.97
C HIS A 47 15.59 -0.27 3.64
N LEU A 48 15.58 0.03 4.93
CA LEU A 48 16.76 0.29 5.75
C LEU A 48 16.86 -0.78 6.82
N GLY A 49 18.00 -1.48 6.82
CA GLY A 49 18.35 -2.37 7.92
C GLY A 49 19.04 -1.59 9.04
N ARG A 50 19.40 -2.31 10.11
CA ARG A 50 20.11 -1.75 11.28
C ARG A 50 21.37 -0.95 10.93
N ASN A 51 22.16 -1.44 9.97
CA ASN A 51 23.39 -0.77 9.55
C ASN A 51 23.08 0.59 8.90
N ASP A 52 22.09 0.63 8.01
CA ASP A 52 21.67 1.86 7.33
C ASP A 52 21.10 2.87 8.33
N LEU A 53 20.28 2.41 9.28
CA LEU A 53 19.74 3.23 10.36
C LEU A 53 20.84 3.82 11.26
N THR A 54 21.88 3.04 11.56
CA THR A 54 23.02 3.49 12.36
C THR A 54 23.80 4.59 11.61
N ILE A 55 24.06 4.40 10.32
CA ILE A 55 24.72 5.40 9.47
C ILE A 55 23.86 6.67 9.41
N LEU A 56 22.56 6.53 9.15
CA LEU A 56 21.63 7.65 9.04
C LEU A 56 21.53 8.44 10.35
N SER A 57 21.41 7.75 11.49
CA SER A 57 21.42 8.35 12.82
C SER A 57 22.71 9.14 13.06
N SER A 58 23.87 8.58 12.72
CA SER A 58 25.16 9.24 12.89
C SER A 58 25.35 10.46 11.99
N VAL A 59 24.93 10.39 10.72
CA VAL A 59 25.09 11.47 9.75
C VAL A 59 24.18 12.64 10.08
N LEU A 60 22.93 12.35 10.49
CA LEU A 60 21.91 13.37 10.69
C LEU A 60 21.74 13.78 12.16
N GLY A 61 22.44 13.13 13.10
CA GLY A 61 22.25 13.35 14.53
C GLY A 61 20.86 12.97 15.04
N LEU A 62 20.19 12.01 14.39
CA LEU A 62 18.84 11.58 14.78
C LEU A 62 18.92 10.61 15.96
N ALA A 63 18.15 10.90 17.02
CA ALA A 63 17.93 9.95 18.10
C ALA A 63 16.92 8.89 17.64
N LEU A 64 17.41 7.78 17.10
CA LEU A 64 16.58 6.64 16.70
C LEU A 64 16.45 5.64 17.86
N PRO A 65 15.31 4.93 17.97
CA PRO A 65 15.17 3.86 18.95
C PRO A 65 16.23 2.78 18.72
N ALA A 66 16.73 2.19 19.80
CA ALA A 66 17.55 0.99 19.71
C ALA A 66 16.65 -0.18 19.29
N THR A 67 16.55 -0.40 17.98
CA THR A 67 15.69 -1.43 17.39
C THR A 67 16.46 -2.27 16.39
N ASP A 68 16.10 -3.55 16.31
CA ASP A 68 16.54 -4.44 15.23
C ASP A 68 15.53 -4.44 14.06
N GLU A 69 14.47 -3.63 14.17
CA GLU A 69 13.44 -3.49 13.14
C GLU A 69 13.99 -2.84 11.87
N GLU A 70 13.41 -3.27 10.76
CA GLU A 70 13.59 -2.60 9.47
C GLU A 70 12.79 -1.30 9.44
N ALA A 71 13.24 -0.35 8.63
CA ALA A 71 12.50 0.88 8.41
C ALA A 71 12.38 1.21 6.93
N LEU A 72 11.35 1.98 6.58
CA LEU A 72 11.12 2.51 5.26
C LEU A 72 11.40 4.00 5.25
N LEU A 73 12.38 4.44 4.46
CA LEU A 73 12.63 5.84 4.22
C LEU A 73 12.00 6.26 2.88
N ARG A 74 11.27 7.37 2.89
CA ARG A 74 10.71 7.99 1.68
C ARG A 74 10.51 9.49 1.86
N ARG A 75 10.24 10.18 0.76
CA ARG A 75 9.69 11.54 0.85
C ARG A 75 8.21 11.50 1.24
N PRO A 76 7.71 12.52 1.96
CA PRO A 76 6.28 12.72 2.12
C PRO A 76 5.62 12.82 0.75
N GLN A 77 4.51 12.12 0.61
CA GLN A 77 3.69 12.17 -0.59
C GLN A 77 2.43 12.94 -0.28
N ALA A 78 1.68 13.33 -1.32
CA ALA A 78 0.40 13.97 -1.12
C ALA A 78 -0.47 13.17 -0.13
N ILE A 79 -0.43 11.83 -0.16
CA ILE A 79 -1.30 10.98 0.68
C ILE A 79 -1.10 11.18 2.18
N ASP A 80 0.07 11.66 2.59
CA ASP A 80 0.39 11.98 3.97
C ASP A 80 -0.33 13.21 4.51
N THR A 81 -0.97 14.02 3.65
CA THR A 81 -1.75 15.21 4.06
C THR A 81 -3.24 14.90 4.23
N THR A 82 -3.65 13.64 4.04
CA THR A 82 -5.03 13.19 4.30
C THR A 82 -5.35 13.33 5.79
N PRO A 83 -6.52 13.89 6.17
CA PRO A 83 -6.86 14.14 7.58
C PRO A 83 -7.27 12.87 8.35
N TYR A 84 -7.11 11.70 7.74
CA TYR A 84 -7.37 10.40 8.34
C TYR A 84 -6.35 9.39 7.81
N LEU A 85 -6.21 8.28 8.52
CA LEU A 85 -5.31 7.19 8.14
C LEU A 85 -5.81 6.53 6.85
N VAL A 86 -5.00 6.58 5.79
CA VAL A 86 -5.21 5.78 4.58
C VAL A 86 -4.62 4.39 4.81
N HIS A 87 -5.40 3.36 4.55
CA HIS A 87 -5.08 1.98 4.95
C HIS A 87 -3.87 1.36 4.25
N THR A 88 -3.29 1.99 3.22
CA THR A 88 -2.20 1.40 2.43
C THR A 88 -0.99 1.09 3.32
N ASN A 89 -0.58 -0.17 3.35
CA ASN A 89 0.43 -0.76 4.25
C ASN A 89 0.01 -0.88 5.72
N TYR A 90 -1.27 -0.68 6.02
CA TYR A 90 -1.87 -0.85 7.35
C TYR A 90 -3.04 -1.84 7.31
N GLU A 91 -3.22 -2.58 6.21
CA GLU A 91 -4.37 -3.46 6.02
C GLU A 91 -4.45 -4.53 7.11
N LEU A 92 -3.36 -5.26 7.36
CA LEU A 92 -3.32 -6.32 8.37
C LEU A 92 -3.62 -5.80 9.80
N PRO A 93 -2.89 -4.81 10.35
CA PRO A 93 -3.18 -4.33 11.70
C PRO A 93 -4.58 -3.73 11.83
N LEU A 94 -5.08 -3.02 10.81
CA LEU A 94 -6.44 -2.46 10.86
C LEU A 94 -7.52 -3.54 10.83
N MET A 95 -7.28 -4.66 10.14
CA MET A 95 -8.18 -5.81 10.19
C MET A 95 -8.12 -6.50 11.56
N LEU A 96 -6.92 -6.67 12.14
CA LEU A 96 -6.77 -7.23 13.49
C LEU A 96 -7.48 -6.38 14.56
N GLU A 97 -7.48 -5.06 14.40
CA GLU A 97 -8.22 -4.12 15.26
C GLU A 97 -9.75 -4.11 14.99
N GLY A 98 -10.22 -4.79 13.95
CA GLY A 98 -11.62 -4.78 13.53
C GLY A 98 -12.09 -3.47 12.89
N ARG A 99 -11.19 -2.53 12.62
CA ARG A 99 -11.50 -1.21 12.02
C ARG A 99 -11.58 -1.25 10.50
N LYS A 100 -10.93 -2.24 9.89
CA LYS A 100 -11.03 -2.52 8.46
C LYS A 100 -11.77 -3.85 8.26
N PRO A 101 -12.99 -3.85 7.72
CA PRO A 101 -13.78 -5.06 7.55
C PRO A 101 -13.33 -5.92 6.36
N PHE A 102 -12.61 -5.31 5.40
CA PHE A 102 -12.23 -5.95 4.14
C PHE A 102 -10.93 -5.39 3.59
N ALA A 103 -10.06 -6.26 3.09
CA ALA A 103 -8.85 -5.93 2.37
C ALA A 103 -8.75 -6.75 1.08
N TYR A 104 -8.09 -6.19 0.06
CA TYR A 104 -7.71 -6.96 -1.11
C TYR A 104 -6.31 -6.59 -1.57
N PHE A 105 -5.67 -7.54 -2.23
CA PHE A 105 -4.38 -7.39 -2.89
C PHE A 105 -4.48 -8.04 -4.26
N SER A 106 -3.91 -7.41 -5.27
CA SER A 106 -3.93 -7.98 -6.61
C SER A 106 -2.67 -7.66 -7.40
N ASP A 107 -2.23 -8.64 -8.17
CA ASP A 107 -1.04 -8.58 -9.02
C ASP A 107 -1.06 -9.76 -10.01
N ASP A 108 -0.01 -9.88 -10.83
CA ASP A 108 0.27 -11.09 -11.59
C ASP A 108 0.38 -12.30 -10.64
N PRO A 109 -0.22 -13.46 -10.98
CA PRO A 109 -0.13 -14.66 -10.15
C PRO A 109 1.31 -15.14 -9.82
N LYS A 110 2.32 -14.70 -10.58
CA LYS A 110 3.73 -15.02 -10.36
C LYS A 110 4.46 -13.98 -9.49
N SER A 111 3.77 -12.94 -9.05
CA SER A 111 4.35 -11.89 -8.21
C SER A 111 4.78 -12.47 -6.85
N PRO A 112 6.06 -12.35 -6.45
CA PRO A 112 6.50 -12.78 -5.12
C PRO A 112 5.82 -11.98 -4.00
N TRP A 113 5.50 -10.70 -4.27
CA TRP A 113 4.84 -9.82 -3.31
C TRP A 113 3.46 -10.34 -2.87
N LEU A 114 2.68 -10.95 -3.78
CA LEU A 114 1.40 -11.57 -3.41
C LEU A 114 1.61 -12.78 -2.49
N ALA A 115 2.65 -13.58 -2.74
CA ALA A 115 2.98 -14.73 -1.91
C ALA A 115 3.43 -14.31 -0.50
N GLU A 116 4.27 -13.29 -0.41
CA GLU A 116 4.70 -12.66 0.85
C GLU A 116 3.51 -12.08 1.62
N THR A 117 2.64 -11.33 0.94
CA THR A 117 1.41 -10.79 1.53
C THR A 117 0.50 -11.90 2.05
N ARG A 118 0.31 -12.98 1.28
CA ARG A 118 -0.48 -14.13 1.72
C ARG A 118 0.11 -14.79 2.97
N ALA A 119 1.43 -14.88 3.06
CA ALA A 119 2.10 -15.47 4.22
C ALA A 119 1.85 -14.67 5.51
N LEU A 120 1.78 -13.34 5.43
CA LEU A 120 1.46 -12.48 6.59
C LEU A 120 0.04 -12.72 7.13
N PHE A 121 -0.95 -12.94 6.25
CA PHE A 121 -2.34 -13.15 6.65
C PHE A 121 -2.66 -14.61 7.01
N ALA A 122 -1.88 -15.58 6.53
CA ALA A 122 -2.17 -17.01 6.67
C ALA A 122 -2.41 -17.47 8.13
N PRO A 123 -1.60 -17.08 9.13
CA PRO A 123 -1.85 -17.49 10.52
C PRO A 123 -3.22 -17.03 11.05
N HIS A 124 -3.69 -15.87 10.60
CA HIS A 124 -4.97 -15.30 11.03
C HIS A 124 -6.17 -15.93 10.31
N VAL A 125 -5.97 -16.39 9.07
CA VAL A 125 -6.97 -17.19 8.35
C VAL A 125 -7.08 -18.58 8.99
N ASP A 126 -5.96 -19.23 9.29
CA ASP A 126 -5.94 -20.56 9.94
C ASP A 126 -6.59 -20.53 11.32
N ALA A 127 -6.44 -19.42 12.05
CA ALA A 127 -7.09 -19.18 13.33
C ALA A 127 -8.57 -18.79 13.24
N GLY A 128 -9.13 -18.61 12.03
CA GLY A 128 -10.49 -18.15 11.80
C GLY A 128 -10.74 -16.69 12.18
N THR A 129 -9.67 -15.90 12.39
CA THR A 129 -9.78 -14.45 12.64
C THR A 129 -10.22 -13.72 11.37
N PHE A 130 -9.76 -14.18 10.21
CA PHE A 130 -10.14 -13.67 8.89
C PHE A 130 -10.65 -14.79 7.99
N LEU A 131 -11.47 -14.41 7.03
CA LEU A 131 -11.89 -15.25 5.92
C LEU A 131 -11.07 -14.86 4.69
N LEU A 132 -10.70 -15.84 3.88
CA LEU A 132 -9.96 -15.65 2.62
C LEU A 132 -10.80 -16.15 1.45
N ASP A 133 -10.94 -15.32 0.43
CA ASP A 133 -11.42 -15.72 -0.89
C ASP A 133 -10.45 -15.26 -1.98
N THR A 134 -10.32 -16.06 -3.03
CA THR A 134 -9.38 -15.80 -4.13
C THR A 134 -10.06 -16.04 -5.45
N PHE A 135 -9.86 -15.12 -6.39
CA PHE A 135 -10.34 -15.26 -7.76
C PHE A 135 -9.36 -14.62 -8.75
N GLU A 136 -9.47 -15.01 -10.01
CA GLU A 136 -8.56 -14.55 -11.06
C GLU A 136 -9.37 -14.06 -12.26
N PHE A 137 -8.86 -12.98 -12.89
CA PHE A 137 -9.32 -12.56 -14.21
C PHE A 137 -8.17 -12.65 -15.21
N SER A 138 -8.48 -13.09 -16.43
CA SER A 138 -7.53 -13.09 -17.54
C SER A 138 -8.11 -12.51 -18.82
N LYS A 139 -7.26 -11.81 -19.58
CA LYS A 139 -7.64 -11.17 -20.83
C LYS A 139 -6.47 -11.13 -21.79
N MET A 140 -6.75 -11.35 -23.07
CA MET A 140 -5.79 -11.10 -24.15
C MET A 140 -5.68 -9.59 -24.40
N CYS A 141 -4.47 -9.07 -24.24
CA CYS A 141 -4.13 -7.67 -24.48
C CYS A 141 -3.15 -7.58 -25.67
N PRO A 142 -3.31 -6.61 -26.57
CA PRO A 142 -2.35 -6.40 -27.66
C PRO A 142 -0.98 -6.00 -27.09
N THR A 143 0.09 -6.55 -27.67
CA THR A 143 1.46 -6.20 -27.33
C THR A 143 1.97 -5.08 -28.23
N THR A 144 3.00 -4.37 -27.76
CA THR A 144 3.72 -3.37 -28.57
C THR A 144 4.41 -3.95 -29.81
N THR A 145 4.55 -5.27 -29.88
CA THR A 145 5.15 -6.01 -31.01
C THR A 145 4.11 -6.56 -31.99
N GLY A 146 2.83 -6.21 -31.84
CA GLY A 146 1.76 -6.63 -32.75
C GLY A 146 1.21 -8.04 -32.53
N GLY A 147 1.50 -8.66 -31.37
CA GLY A 147 0.89 -9.92 -30.93
C GLY A 147 -0.17 -9.70 -29.86
N GLU A 148 -0.64 -10.79 -29.26
CA GLU A 148 -1.47 -10.74 -28.06
C GLU A 148 -0.76 -11.45 -26.91
N LYS A 149 -0.89 -10.91 -25.70
CA LYS A 149 -0.40 -11.52 -24.48
C LYS A 149 -1.56 -11.62 -23.49
N GLU A 150 -1.70 -12.78 -22.88
CA GLU A 150 -2.61 -12.95 -21.76
C GLU A 150 -2.08 -12.15 -20.56
N GLN A 151 -2.88 -11.20 -20.09
CA GLN A 151 -2.71 -10.52 -18.83
C GLN A 151 -3.61 -11.22 -17.80
N ARG A 152 -3.00 -11.71 -16.72
CA ARG A 152 -3.68 -12.39 -15.61
C ARG A 152 -3.54 -11.54 -14.36
N THR A 153 -4.61 -11.44 -13.59
CA THR A 153 -4.61 -10.75 -12.29
C THR A 153 -5.25 -11.67 -11.26
N LEU A 154 -4.47 -12.08 -10.27
CA LEU A 154 -4.96 -12.79 -9.09
C LEU A 154 -5.39 -11.78 -8.04
N TYR A 155 -6.54 -11.99 -7.44
CA TYR A 155 -7.04 -11.23 -6.29
C TYR A 155 -7.00 -12.11 -5.06
N LEU A 156 -6.32 -11.62 -4.02
CA LEU A 156 -6.41 -12.13 -2.65
C LEU A 156 -7.33 -11.20 -1.88
N THR A 157 -8.45 -11.70 -1.38
CA THR A 157 -9.42 -10.90 -0.62
C THR A 157 -9.60 -11.46 0.77
N TYR A 158 -9.65 -10.57 1.76
CA TYR A 158 -9.84 -10.92 3.15
C TYR A 158 -11.04 -10.16 3.71
N ALA A 159 -11.85 -10.83 4.52
CA ALA A 159 -12.94 -10.21 5.26
C ALA A 159 -12.93 -10.64 6.73
N LEU A 160 -13.45 -9.78 7.60
CA LEU A 160 -13.79 -10.21 8.96
C LEU A 160 -14.99 -11.17 8.95
N PRO A 161 -15.11 -12.10 9.90
CA PRO A 161 -16.32 -12.90 10.07
C PRO A 161 -17.58 -12.02 10.17
N GLY A 162 -18.62 -12.35 9.39
CA GLY A 162 -19.84 -11.54 9.28
C GLY A 162 -19.81 -10.47 8.17
N GLU A 163 -18.65 -10.23 7.53
CA GLU A 163 -18.48 -9.28 6.42
C GLU A 163 -18.33 -9.98 5.05
N GLU A 164 -18.72 -11.26 4.94
CA GLU A 164 -18.55 -12.11 3.75
C GLU A 164 -19.24 -11.55 2.51
N TRP A 165 -20.31 -10.78 2.70
CA TRP A 165 -21.06 -10.14 1.63
C TRP A 165 -20.18 -9.23 0.76
N ARG A 166 -19.06 -8.73 1.30
CA ARG A 166 -18.10 -7.87 0.57
C ARG A 166 -17.35 -8.62 -0.52
N PHE A 167 -17.11 -9.94 -0.37
CA PHE A 167 -16.42 -10.73 -1.39
C PHE A 167 -17.16 -10.69 -2.72
N GLU A 168 -18.45 -11.05 -2.69
CA GLU A 168 -19.25 -11.11 -3.91
C GLU A 168 -19.45 -9.72 -4.52
N ARG A 169 -19.67 -8.69 -3.68
CA ARG A 169 -19.81 -7.32 -4.15
C ARG A 169 -18.53 -6.81 -4.84
N PHE A 170 -17.37 -7.08 -4.24
CA PHE A 170 -16.08 -6.71 -4.80
C PHE A 170 -15.80 -7.49 -6.10
N ARG A 171 -16.06 -8.80 -6.14
CA ARG A 171 -15.87 -9.63 -7.34
C ARG A 171 -16.72 -9.15 -8.51
N GLN A 172 -18.01 -8.86 -8.28
CA GLN A 172 -18.92 -8.33 -9.30
C GLN A 172 -18.40 -7.02 -9.88
N ARG A 173 -17.90 -6.14 -9.02
CA ARG A 173 -17.31 -4.87 -9.42
C ARG A 173 -16.05 -5.07 -10.27
N CYS A 174 -15.11 -5.91 -9.82
CA CYS A 174 -13.91 -6.23 -10.59
C CYS A 174 -14.27 -6.83 -11.96
N HIS A 175 -15.23 -7.75 -12.01
CA HIS A 175 -15.73 -8.33 -13.25
C HIS A 175 -16.27 -7.25 -14.21
N GLN A 176 -17.12 -6.33 -13.72
CA GLN A 176 -17.67 -5.25 -14.53
C GLN A 176 -16.58 -4.35 -15.11
N LEU A 177 -15.59 -3.96 -14.30
CA LEU A 177 -14.47 -3.12 -14.73
C LEU A 177 -13.58 -3.84 -15.76
N PHE A 178 -13.33 -5.13 -15.52
CA PHE A 178 -12.47 -5.95 -16.37
C PHE A 178 -13.08 -6.19 -17.76
N HIS A 179 -14.40 -6.43 -17.84
CA HIS A 179 -15.07 -6.77 -19.10
C HIS A 179 -15.62 -5.57 -19.86
N ASN A 180 -16.14 -4.53 -19.19
CA ASN A 180 -16.85 -3.44 -19.86
C ASN A 180 -15.95 -2.27 -20.30
N TRP A 181 -14.64 -2.33 -20.00
CA TRP A 181 -13.64 -1.28 -20.27
C TRP A 181 -14.22 0.13 -20.27
N ARG A 182 -14.56 0.61 -19.07
CA ARG A 182 -14.99 2.00 -18.89
C ARG A 182 -14.04 2.73 -17.95
N PRO A 183 -13.93 4.06 -18.05
CA PRO A 183 -13.21 4.84 -17.08
C PRO A 183 -13.77 4.63 -15.66
N TRP A 184 -12.86 4.65 -14.69
CA TRP A 184 -13.18 4.58 -13.26
C TRP A 184 -13.87 5.85 -12.78
N THR A 185 -15.08 5.76 -12.23
CA THR A 185 -15.92 6.91 -11.87
C THR A 185 -15.84 7.27 -10.38
N GLN A 186 -16.50 8.36 -9.98
CA GLN A 186 -16.60 8.74 -8.57
C GLN A 186 -17.44 7.73 -7.77
N GLU A 187 -18.45 7.14 -8.41
CA GLU A 187 -19.27 6.09 -7.83
C GLU A 187 -18.44 4.84 -7.56
N ASP A 188 -17.55 4.46 -8.49
CA ASP A 188 -16.62 3.35 -8.27
C ASP A 188 -15.71 3.61 -7.07
N GLU A 189 -15.12 4.81 -7.00
CA GLU A 189 -14.22 5.20 -5.91
C GLU A 189 -14.93 5.17 -4.55
N ARG A 190 -16.15 5.71 -4.48
CA ARG A 190 -16.96 5.70 -3.25
C ARG A 190 -17.31 4.26 -2.87
N GLU A 191 -17.78 3.47 -3.81
CA GLU A 191 -18.15 2.08 -3.55
C GLU A 191 -16.97 1.28 -3.01
N GLU A 192 -15.77 1.44 -3.58
CA GLU A 192 -14.56 0.83 -3.04
C GLU A 192 -14.23 1.31 -1.65
N GLY A 193 -14.30 2.62 -1.41
CA GLY A 193 -14.03 3.19 -0.10
C GLY A 193 -14.91 2.58 0.99
N LEU A 194 -16.22 2.50 0.72
CA LEU A 194 -17.21 1.89 1.61
C LEU A 194 -16.98 0.38 1.78
N LEU A 195 -16.64 -0.34 0.70
CA LEU A 195 -16.28 -1.75 0.76
C LEU A 195 -15.04 -1.98 1.63
N LEU A 196 -14.08 -1.06 1.62
CA LEU A 196 -12.85 -1.14 2.41
C LEU A 196 -13.01 -0.63 3.85
N GLY A 197 -14.19 -0.13 4.22
CA GLY A 197 -14.54 0.31 5.58
C GLY A 197 -14.37 1.79 5.88
N TYR A 198 -14.14 2.64 4.87
CA TYR A 198 -14.16 4.08 5.09
C TYR A 198 -15.59 4.58 5.33
N SER A 199 -15.72 5.64 6.11
CA SER A 199 -17.01 6.32 6.29
C SER A 199 -17.40 7.11 5.03
N GLU A 200 -18.68 7.48 4.94
CA GLU A 200 -19.17 8.36 3.87
C GLU A 200 -18.42 9.69 3.85
N GLU A 201 -18.17 10.30 5.00
CA GLU A 201 -17.41 11.56 5.12
C GLU A 201 -15.96 11.43 4.61
N GLN A 202 -15.31 10.29 4.91
CA GLN A 202 -13.95 10.02 4.41
C GLN A 202 -13.95 9.88 2.88
N CYS A 203 -14.96 9.19 2.32
CA CYS A 203 -15.15 9.05 0.89
C CYS A 203 -15.43 10.41 0.22
N ASP A 204 -16.32 11.22 0.81
CA ASP A 204 -16.64 12.57 0.33
C ASP A 204 -15.39 13.46 0.27
N TRP A 205 -14.61 13.44 1.36
CA TRP A 205 -13.35 14.17 1.40
C TRP A 205 -12.38 13.70 0.32
N TRP A 206 -12.25 12.39 0.13
CA TRP A 206 -11.35 11.81 -0.87
C TRP A 206 -11.75 12.23 -2.30
N LEU A 207 -13.04 12.15 -2.61
CA LEU A 207 -13.59 12.59 -3.89
C LEU A 207 -13.35 14.07 -4.15
N ALA A 208 -13.55 14.93 -3.14
CA ALA A 208 -13.35 16.36 -3.27
C ALA A 208 -11.88 16.78 -3.41
N ASN A 209 -10.95 16.06 -2.78
CA ASN A 209 -9.56 16.52 -2.60
C ASN A 209 -8.53 15.71 -3.39
N ARG A 210 -8.80 14.45 -3.73
CA ARG A 210 -7.78 13.49 -4.19
C ARG A 210 -8.12 12.86 -5.51
N PHE A 211 -9.40 12.48 -5.70
CA PHE A 211 -9.84 11.76 -6.89
C PHE A 211 -9.45 12.51 -8.17
N ARG A 212 -8.62 11.85 -9.00
CA ARG A 212 -8.06 12.35 -10.27
C ARG A 212 -7.24 13.66 -10.22
N LYS A 213 -7.08 14.29 -9.05
CA LYS A 213 -6.22 15.49 -8.87
C LYS A 213 -4.73 15.15 -8.84
N ILE A 214 -4.37 13.91 -8.49
CA ILE A 214 -2.98 13.43 -8.42
C ILE A 214 -2.31 13.35 -9.81
N PHE A 215 -3.09 13.29 -10.90
CA PHE A 215 -2.56 13.25 -12.28
C PHE A 215 -2.45 14.63 -12.95
N ALA A 216 -2.89 15.70 -12.30
CA ALA A 216 -2.87 17.07 -12.87
C ALA A 216 -1.65 17.90 -12.46
N GLN A 217 -0.73 17.34 -11.66
CA GLN A 217 0.49 18.01 -11.17
C GLN A 217 1.73 17.10 -11.28
N ALA A 218 1.90 16.46 -12.43
CA ALA A 218 3.16 15.81 -12.82
C ALA A 218 3.84 16.64 -13.92
#